data_AF-A0A1J3K679-F1
#
_entry.id   AF-A0A1J3K679-F1
#
_cell.length_a   1.000
_cell.length_b   1.000
_cell.length_c   1.000
_cell.angle_alpha   90.00
_cell.angle_beta   90.00
_cell.angle_gamma   90.00
#
_symmetry.space_group_name_H-M   'P 1'
#
loop_
_entity.id
_entity.type
_entity.pdbx_description
1 polymer ?
#
loop_
_entity_poly.entity_id
_entity_poly.type
_entity_poly.pdbx_seq_one_letter_code
_entity_poly.pdbx_strand_id
1 'polypeptide(L)'
;FINEVASMSQTSHVNIVSLLGFCYEGSKRAIVYEFLENGSLDQFIASEKSQVINVSTLYGIALGVARGLEYLHYGCKTRIA
;
A
#
# COMPACT_ATOMS: atom_id res chain seq x y z
N PHE A 1 -4.22 15.16 1.67
CA PHE A 1 -5.56 14.81 1.12
C PHE A 1 -5.63 14.92 -0.39
N ILE A 2 -5.84 16.08 -1.04
CA ILE A 2 -6.02 16.08 -2.52
C ILE A 2 -4.79 15.56 -3.27
N ASN A 3 -3.57 15.95 -2.87
CA ASN A 3 -2.34 15.40 -3.45
C ASN A 3 -2.23 13.88 -3.25
N GLU A 4 -2.68 13.38 -2.10
CA GLU A 4 -2.66 11.96 -1.75
C GLU A 4 -3.67 11.18 -2.60
N VAL A 5 -4.91 11.67 -2.71
CA VAL A 5 -5.94 11.14 -3.63
C VAL A 5 -5.43 11.15 -5.07
N ALA A 6 -4.82 12.25 -5.51
CA ALA A 6 -4.29 12.36 -6.87
C ALA A 6 -3.15 11.36 -7.14
N SER A 7 -2.25 11.15 -6.18
CA SER A 7 -1.20 10.14 -6.27
C SER A 7 -1.78 8.72 -6.28
N MET A 8 -2.67 8.39 -5.35
CA MET A 8 -3.29 7.05 -5.27
C MET A 8 -4.18 6.74 -6.48
N SER A 9 -4.81 7.73 -7.10
CA SER A 9 -5.61 7.56 -8.31
C SER A 9 -4.77 7.19 -9.54
N GLN A 10 -3.46 7.46 -9.51
CA GLN A 10 -2.53 7.20 -10.61
C GLN A 10 -1.71 5.92 -10.42
N THR A 11 -1.79 5.32 -9.24
CA THR A 11 -1.13 4.05 -8.93
C THR A 11 -2.04 2.87 -9.27
N SER A 12 -1.55 1.94 -10.09
CA SER A 12 -2.23 0.66 -10.36
C SER A 12 -1.17 -0.43 -10.43
N HIS A 13 -0.92 -1.08 -9.29
CA HIS A 13 0.13 -2.08 -9.16
C HIS A 13 -0.23 -3.13 -8.12
N VAL A 14 0.09 -4.40 -8.37
CA VAL A 14 -0.29 -5.53 -7.49
C VAL A 14 0.26 -5.43 -6.06
N ASN A 15 1.38 -4.73 -5.87
CA ASN A 15 2.00 -4.51 -4.55
C ASN A 15 1.68 -3.13 -3.94
N ILE A 16 0.67 -2.42 -4.45
CA ILE A 16 0.21 -1.13 -3.92
C ILE A 16 -1.31 -1.19 -3.80
N VAL A 17 -1.85 -0.86 -2.62
CA VAL A 17 -3.30 -0.88 -2.40
C VAL A 17 -4.01 0.12 -3.32
N SER A 18 -5.09 -0.33 -3.95
CA SER A 18 -5.83 0.50 -4.89
C SER A 18 -6.80 1.44 -4.17
N LEU A 19 -6.89 2.69 -4.66
CA LEU A 19 -7.94 3.62 -4.26
C LEU A 19 -9.27 3.15 -4.85
N LEU A 20 -10.27 2.96 -3.99
CA LEU A 20 -11.65 2.66 -4.40
C LEU A 20 -12.48 3.94 -4.53
N GLY A 21 -12.19 4.96 -3.71
CA GLY A 21 -12.88 6.25 -3.76
C GLY A 21 -12.42 7.20 -2.68
N PHE A 22 -12.99 8.40 -2.66
CA PHE A 22 -12.72 9.39 -1.63
C PHE A 22 -13.94 10.28 -1.37
N CYS A 23 -14.01 10.88 -0.19
CA CYS A 23 -14.94 11.94 0.15
C CYS A 23 -14.16 13.22 0.43
N TYR A 24 -14.58 14.33 -0.17
CA TYR A 24 -14.03 15.65 0.04
C TYR A 24 -15.17 16.68 0.11
N GLU A 25 -15.73 16.87 1.29
CA GLU A 25 -16.89 17.74 1.51
C GLU A 25 -16.69 18.61 2.76
N GLY A 26 -16.45 19.91 2.57
CA GLY A 26 -16.18 20.85 3.65
C GLY A 26 -14.99 20.42 4.51
N SER A 27 -15.24 20.14 5.80
CA SER A 27 -14.23 19.61 6.73
C SER A 27 -14.15 18.08 6.74
N LYS A 28 -15.07 17.37 6.10
CA LYS A 28 -15.10 15.91 6.03
C LYS A 28 -14.19 15.43 4.90
N ARG A 29 -13.26 14.54 5.25
CA ARG A 29 -12.25 13.97 4.35
C ARG A 29 -12.12 12.49 4.63
N ALA A 30 -12.29 11.64 3.61
CA ALA A 30 -12.14 10.18 3.76
C ALA A 30 -11.52 9.57 2.51
N ILE A 31 -10.62 8.60 2.69
CA ILE A 31 -10.04 7.78 1.62
C ILE A 31 -10.61 6.37 1.79
N VAL A 32 -11.12 5.81 0.70
CA VAL A 32 -11.67 4.45 0.66
C VAL A 32 -10.75 3.61 -0.21
N TYR A 33 -10.21 2.53 0.36
CA TYR A 33 -9.28 1.61 -0.29
C TYR A 33 -9.62 0.16 0.09
N GLU A 34 -9.01 -0.80 -0.60
CA GLU A 34 -9.24 -2.22 -0.33
C GLU A 34 -8.83 -2.60 1.10
N PHE A 35 -9.67 -3.37 1.80
CA PHE A 35 -9.39 -3.78 3.16
C PHE A 35 -8.24 -4.80 3.21
N LEU A 36 -7.24 -4.52 4.03
CA LEU A 36 -6.08 -5.40 4.25
C LEU A 36 -6.30 -6.20 5.54
N GLU A 37 -6.81 -7.43 5.43
CA GLU A 37 -7.22 -8.27 6.57
C GLU A 37 -6.11 -8.54 7.58
N ASN A 38 -4.85 -8.58 7.12
CA ASN A 38 -3.69 -8.87 7.96
C ASN A 38 -3.12 -7.64 8.68
N GLY A 39 -3.74 -6.46 8.49
CA GLY A 39 -3.26 -5.21 9.09
C GLY A 39 -1.90 -4.79 8.54
N SER A 40 -1.15 -4.02 9.35
CA SER A 40 0.17 -3.55 8.99
C SER A 40 1.25 -4.61 9.23
N LEU A 41 2.35 -4.52 8.47
CA LEU A 41 3.43 -5.50 8.54
C LEU A 41 4.13 -5.52 9.91
N ASP A 42 4.28 -4.36 10.57
CA ASP A 42 4.85 -4.26 11.92
C ASP A 42 3.97 -4.96 12.97
N GLN A 43 2.65 -4.78 12.90
CA GLN A 43 1.71 -5.48 13.77
C GLN A 43 1.72 -6.98 13.50
N PHE A 44 1.78 -7.38 12.23
CA PHE A 44 1.84 -8.78 11.83
C PHE A 44 3.11 -9.46 12.38
N ILE A 45 4.27 -8.82 12.26
CA ILE A 45 5.56 -9.31 12.78
C ILE A 45 5.60 -9.32 14.31
N ALA A 46 5.01 -8.33 14.98
CA ALA A 46 4.97 -8.27 16.43
C ALA A 46 3.98 -9.26 17.06
N SER A 47 2.99 -9.75 16.30
CA SER A 47 1.99 -10.70 16.80
C SER A 47 2.57 -12.11 17.00
N GLU A 48 1.96 -12.91 17.87
CA GLU A 48 2.32 -14.33 18.05
C GLU A 48 2.18 -15.16 16.75
N LYS A 49 1.42 -14.66 15.76
CA LYS A 49 1.32 -15.26 14.42
C LYS A 49 2.65 -15.20 13.65
N SER A 50 3.58 -14.34 14.04
CA SER A 50 4.89 -14.21 13.40
C SER A 50 5.79 -15.43 13.62
N GLN A 51 5.54 -16.22 14.67
CA GLN A 51 6.26 -17.48 14.92
C GLN A 51 6.09 -18.52 13.80
N VAL A 52 5.15 -18.30 12.87
CA VAL A 52 4.85 -19.18 11.72
C VAL A 52 5.41 -18.65 10.39
N ILE A 53 5.98 -17.43 10.36
CA ILE A 53 6.48 -16.86 9.10
C ILE A 53 7.82 -17.51 8.74
N ASN A 54 7.82 -18.32 7.70
CA ASN A 54 9.07 -18.86 7.15
C ASN A 54 9.85 -17.77 6.38
N VAL A 55 11.16 -17.99 6.22
CA VAL A 55 12.06 -17.06 5.52
C VAL A 55 11.63 -16.83 4.06
N SER A 56 11.05 -17.83 3.41
CA SER A 56 10.55 -17.69 2.03
C SER A 56 9.40 -16.68 1.93
N THR A 57 8.50 -16.64 2.92
CA THR A 57 7.42 -15.66 2.98
C THR A 57 7.97 -14.25 3.21
N LEU A 58 8.93 -14.09 4.14
CA LEU A 58 9.61 -12.80 4.35
C LEU A 58 10.29 -12.30 3.08
N TYR A 59 10.97 -13.18 2.35
CA TYR A 59 11.56 -12.84 1.06
C TYR A 59 10.51 -12.40 0.04
N GLY A 60 9.37 -13.09 -0.04
CA GLY A 60 8.26 -12.70 -0.91
C GLY A 60 7.69 -11.32 -0.59
N ILE A 61 7.53 -11.01 0.71
CA ILE A 61 7.09 -9.68 1.19
C ILE A 61 8.11 -8.62 0.77
N ALA A 62 9.40 -8.84 1.05
CA ALA A 62 10.46 -7.90 0.71
C ALA A 62 10.55 -7.64 -0.80
N LEU A 63 10.45 -8.70 -1.61
CA LEU A 63 10.44 -8.58 -3.07
C LEU A 63 9.20 -7.81 -3.56
N GLY A 64 8.03 -8.05 -2.98
CA GLY A 64 6.80 -7.31 -3.29
C GLY A 64 6.93 -5.82 -2.98
N VAL A 65 7.51 -5.47 -1.83
CA VAL A 65 7.81 -4.08 -1.46
C VAL A 65 8.76 -3.44 -2.46
N ALA A 66 9.85 -4.12 -2.82
CA ALA A 66 10.82 -3.61 -3.79
C ALA A 66 10.18 -3.35 -5.17
N ARG A 67 9.31 -4.26 -5.65
CA ARG A 67 8.55 -4.07 -6.90
C ARG A 67 7.57 -2.91 -6.82
N GLY A 68 6.89 -2.74 -5.69
CA GLY A 68 6.03 -1.57 -5.46
C GLY A 68 6.80 -0.26 -5.53
N LEU A 69 7.98 -0.21 -4.91
CA LEU A 69 8.86 0.96 -4.96
C LEU A 69 9.39 1.23 -6.38
N GLU A 70 9.85 0.19 -7.08
CA GLU A 70 10.27 0.30 -8.49
C GLU A 70 9.15 0.88 -9.36
N TYR A 71 7.91 0.39 -9.18
CA TYR A 71 6.76 0.94 -9.88
C TYR A 71 6.55 2.43 -9.54
N LEU A 72 6.59 2.83 -8.27
CA LEU A 72 6.41 4.24 -7.88
C LEU A 72 7.48 5.17 -8.46
N HIS A 73 8.71 4.66 -8.64
CA HIS A 73 9.81 5.44 -9.20
C HIS A 73 9.81 5.50 -10.74
N TYR A 74 9.50 4.39 -11.41
CA TYR A 74 9.70 4.27 -12.86
C TYR A 74 8.44 3.94 -13.67
N GLY A 75 7.49 3.19 -13.08
CA GLY A 75 6.29 2.70 -13.77
C GLY A 75 5.04 3.56 -13.59
N CYS A 76 4.98 4.39 -12.54
CA CYS A 76 3.85 5.26 -12.23
C CYS A 76 3.90 6.56 -13.06
N LYS A 77 2.73 7.00 -13.55
CA LYS A 77 2.62 8.25 -14.35
C LYS A 77 3.06 9.48 -13.56
N THR A 78 2.75 9.53 -12.28
CA THR A 78 3.30 10.48 -11.30
C THR A 78 4.47 9.83 -10.59
N ARG A 79 5.69 10.27 -10.93
CA ARG A 79 6.91 9.81 -10.24
C ARG A 79 6.99 10.48 -8.88
N ILE A 80 7.25 9.69 -7.84
CA ILE A 80 7.68 10.22 -6.54
C ILE A 80 9.20 10.41 -6.67
N ALA A 81 9.64 11.67 -6.66
CA ALA A 81 11.05 12.07 -6.68
C ALA A 81 11.59 12.23 -5.25
#